data_AF-A0A9P0LP20-F1
#
_entry.id   AF-A0A9P0LP20-F1
#
_cell.length_a   1.000
_cell.length_b   1.000
_cell.length_c   1.000
_cell.angle_alpha   90.00
_cell.angle_beta   90.00
_cell.angle_gamma   90.00
#
_symmetry.space_group_name_H-M   'P 1'
#
loop_
_entity.id
_entity.type
_entity.pdbx_description
1 polymer ?
#
loop_
_entity_poly.entity_id
_entity_poly.type
_entity_poly.pdbx_seq_one_letter_code
_entity_poly.pdbx_strand_id
1 'polypeptide(L)'
;MAGNDAGHGAIVRNRDLIDVWIEAPRGNRKHVVYEKILSLIDITDEPSKHLKSNIMKCSQLFGLKMANKWQKVGQSRNRLLQNQVY
;
A
#
# COMPACT_ATOMS: atom_id res chain seq x y z
N MET A 1 -23.95 21.24 -20.70
CA MET A 1 -22.79 21.81 -21.40
C MET A 1 -21.56 21.59 -20.53
N ALA A 2 -20.45 21.31 -21.19
CA ALA A 2 -19.30 20.56 -20.71
C ALA A 2 -18.38 21.32 -19.75
N GLY A 3 -17.66 20.51 -18.94
CA GLY A 3 -16.26 20.75 -18.57
C GLY A 3 -16.02 21.52 -17.28
N ASN A 4 -15.47 20.84 -16.27
CA ASN A 4 -14.34 21.36 -15.51
C ASN A 4 -13.63 20.24 -14.71
N ASP A 5 -12.38 19.98 -15.12
CA ASP A 5 -11.21 19.74 -14.26
C ASP A 5 -10.99 18.40 -13.53
N ALA A 6 -11.26 17.25 -14.17
CA ALA A 6 -10.61 15.99 -13.79
C ALA A 6 -9.17 15.87 -14.35
N GLY A 7 -8.35 16.90 -14.12
CA GLY A 7 -6.94 16.98 -14.54
C GLY A 7 -5.94 16.79 -13.39
N HIS A 8 -6.40 16.38 -12.20
CA HIS A 8 -5.53 16.10 -11.07
C HIS A 8 -5.29 14.59 -11.04
N GLY A 9 -4.07 14.15 -11.39
CA GLY A 9 -3.69 12.74 -11.31
C GLY A 9 -4.12 12.16 -9.97
N ALA A 10 -4.81 11.01 -9.99
CA ALA A 10 -5.40 10.42 -8.80
C ALA A 10 -4.33 10.25 -7.71
N ILE A 11 -4.49 10.97 -6.61
CA ILE A 11 -3.54 10.92 -5.49
C ILE A 11 -3.83 9.66 -4.69
N VAL A 12 -3.01 8.63 -4.88
CA VAL A 12 -3.05 7.41 -4.07
C VAL A 12 -2.52 7.73 -2.67
N ARG A 13 -3.37 7.66 -1.64
CA ARG A 13 -2.95 7.85 -0.25
C ARG A 13 -2.58 6.50 0.37
N ASN A 14 -1.67 6.54 1.34
CA ASN A 14 -1.32 5.32 2.09
C ASN A 14 -2.55 4.67 2.74
N ARG A 15 -3.53 5.47 3.18
CA ARG A 15 -4.78 4.97 3.78
C ARG A 15 -5.50 4.00 2.83
N ASP A 16 -5.55 4.32 1.54
CA ASP A 16 -6.26 3.54 0.53
C ASP A 16 -5.62 2.17 0.26
N LEU A 17 -4.37 1.98 0.72
CA LEU A 17 -3.56 0.78 0.54
C LEU A 17 -3.40 -0.03 1.84
N ILE A 18 -3.67 0.56 3.01
CA ILE A 18 -3.48 -0.09 4.31
C ILE A 18 -4.46 -1.24 4.49
N ASP A 19 -5.74 -1.00 4.24
CA ASP A 19 -6.80 -1.99 4.51
C ASP A 19 -6.60 -3.23 3.64
N VAL A 20 -6.38 -3.04 2.33
CA VAL A 20 -6.10 -4.13 1.40
C VAL A 20 -4.80 -4.88 1.75
N TRP A 21 -3.80 -4.21 2.33
CA TRP A 21 -2.56 -4.86 2.77
C TRP A 21 -2.75 -5.69 4.05
N ILE A 22 -3.60 -5.24 4.97
CA ILE A 22 -3.93 -5.95 6.21
C ILE A 22 -4.71 -7.22 5.89
N GLU A 23 -5.74 -7.10 5.04
CA GLU A 23 -6.63 -8.19 4.63
C GLU A 23 -5.92 -9.22 3.74
N ALA A 24 -4.92 -8.80 2.97
CA ALA A 24 -4.21 -9.69 2.07
C ALA A 24 -3.33 -10.74 2.80
N PRO A 25 -3.33 -12.01 2.33
CA PRO A 25 -2.39 -13.04 2.78
C PRO A 25 -0.95 -12.58 2.65
N ARG A 26 -0.08 -12.88 3.63
CA ARG A 26 1.31 -12.37 3.70
C ARG A 26 2.11 -12.52 2.40
N GLY A 27 1.94 -13.63 1.66
CA GLY A 27 2.63 -13.87 0.39
C GLY A 27 2.17 -12.97 -0.77
N ASN A 28 0.94 -12.45 -0.71
CA ASN A 28 0.28 -11.75 -1.82
C ASN A 28 0.14 -10.25 -1.61
N ARG A 29 0.52 -9.72 -0.44
CA ARG A 29 0.32 -8.30 -0.07
C ARG A 29 0.85 -7.30 -1.10
N LYS A 30 2.02 -7.56 -1.67
CA LYS A 30 2.62 -6.69 -2.70
C LYS A 30 1.81 -6.68 -4.01
N HIS A 31 1.21 -7.82 -4.38
CA HIS A 31 0.39 -7.93 -5.58
C HIS A 31 -0.97 -7.26 -5.37
N VAL A 32 -1.60 -7.46 -4.21
CA VAL A 32 -2.88 -6.80 -3.90
C VAL A 32 -2.74 -5.28 -3.84
N VAL A 33 -1.65 -4.77 -3.26
CA VAL A 33 -1.35 -3.33 -3.27
C VAL A 33 -1.10 -2.82 -4.70
N TYR A 34 -0.42 -3.61 -5.54
CA TYR A 34 -0.21 -3.28 -6.95
C TYR A 34 -1.52 -3.14 -7.72
N GLU A 35 -2.41 -4.13 -7.61
CA GLU A 35 -3.74 -4.10 -8.25
C GLU A 35 -4.57 -2.92 -7.74
N LYS A 36 -4.49 -2.62 -6.43
CA LYS A 36 -5.19 -1.48 -5.85
C LYS A 36 -4.66 -0.15 -6.37
N ILE A 37 -3.34 0.01 -6.53
CA ILE A 37 -2.76 1.22 -7.12
C ILE A 37 -3.25 1.39 -8.56
N LEU A 38 -3.24 0.32 -9.37
CA LEU A 38 -3.76 0.36 -10.75
C LEU A 38 -5.22 0.80 -10.82
N SER A 39 -6.06 0.23 -9.95
CA SER A 39 -7.47 0.60 -9.85
C SER A 39 -7.67 2.06 -9.42
N LEU A 40 -6.80 2.62 -8.57
CA LEU A 40 -6.92 4.00 -8.10
C LEU A 40 -6.46 5.03 -9.13
N ILE A 41 -5.52 4.69 -10.00
CA ILE A 41 -5.02 5.57 -11.07
C ILE A 41 -5.81 5.44 -12.38
N ASP A 42 -6.95 4.76 -12.33
CA ASP A 42 -7.89 4.55 -13.44
C ASP A 42 -7.24 3.99 -14.71
N ILE A 43 -6.28 3.10 -14.53
CA ILE A 43 -5.68 2.37 -15.65
C ILE A 43 -6.56 1.14 -15.91
N THR A 44 -7.47 1.30 -16.86
CA THR A 44 -8.34 0.24 -17.36
C THR A 44 -7.70 -0.57 -18.49
N ASP A 45 -6.77 0.04 -19.24
CA ASP A 45 -6.02 -0.60 -20.31
C ASP A 45 -4.72 -1.25 -19.80
N GLU A 46 -4.20 -2.22 -20.56
CA GLU A 46 -2.95 -2.92 -20.23
C GLU A 46 -1.78 -1.91 -20.04
N PRO A 47 -1.24 -1.76 -18.80
CA PRO A 47 -0.21 -0.75 -18.55
C PRO A 47 1.10 -1.10 -19.24
N SER A 48 1.85 -0.08 -19.66
CA SER A 48 3.17 -0.28 -20.25
C SER A 48 4.11 -1.06 -19.31
N LYS A 49 5.05 -1.83 -19.89
CA LYS A 49 6.03 -2.62 -19.12
C LYS A 49 6.80 -1.76 -18.10
N HIS A 50 7.13 -0.52 -18.47
CA HIS A 50 7.81 0.43 -17.58
C HIS A 50 6.93 0.83 -16.41
N LEU A 51 5.65 1.15 -16.66
CA LEU A 51 4.69 1.53 -15.64
C LEU A 51 4.40 0.37 -14.67
N LYS A 52 4.20 -0.84 -15.19
CA LYS A 52 4.07 -2.07 -14.40
C LYS A 52 5.24 -2.24 -13.43
N SER A 53 6.47 -2.07 -13.93
CA SER A 53 7.69 -2.18 -13.11
C SER A 53 7.75 -1.13 -12.00
N ASN A 54 7.39 0.13 -12.30
CA ASN A 54 7.40 1.20 -11.31
C ASN A 54 6.34 0.99 -10.21
N ILE A 55 5.10 0.63 -10.59
CA ILE A 55 4.02 0.38 -9.62
C ILE A 55 4.37 -0.84 -8.75
N MET A 56 4.98 -1.87 -9.33
CA MET A 56 5.44 -3.03 -8.57
C MET A 56 6.49 -2.63 -7.52
N LYS A 57 7.46 -1.78 -7.88
CA LYS A 57 8.45 -1.23 -6.93
C LYS A 57 7.77 -0.43 -5.82
N CYS A 58 6.81 0.44 -6.15
CA CYS A 58 6.04 1.19 -5.16
C CYS A 58 5.32 0.26 -4.18
N SER A 59 4.69 -0.79 -4.69
CA SER A 59 3.95 -1.78 -3.89
C SER A 59 4.86 -2.58 -2.96
N GLN A 60 6.06 -2.94 -3.42
CA GLN A 60 7.09 -3.59 -2.61
C GLN A 60 7.60 -2.66 -1.50
N LEU A 61 7.92 -1.41 -1.82
CA LEU A 61 8.38 -0.41 -0.86
C LEU A 61 7.31 -0.11 0.20
N PHE A 62 6.05 0.00 -0.22
CA PHE A 62 4.92 0.13 0.70
C PHE A 62 4.85 -1.07 1.65
N GLY A 63 4.90 -2.29 1.11
CA GLY A 63 4.86 -3.52 1.90
C GLY A 63 6.02 -3.62 2.91
N LEU A 64 7.24 -3.26 2.51
CA LEU A 64 8.41 -3.22 3.40
C LEU A 64 8.24 -2.17 4.50
N LYS A 65 7.77 -0.97 4.16
CA LYS A 65 7.52 0.10 5.13
C LYS A 65 6.46 -0.31 6.15
N MET A 66 5.40 -0.98 5.70
CA MET A 66 4.36 -1.51 6.57
C MET A 66 4.90 -2.62 7.46
N ALA A 67 5.60 -3.62 6.91
CA ALA A 67 6.22 -4.68 7.71
C ALA A 67 7.14 -4.12 8.81
N ASN A 68 8.01 -3.15 8.46
CA ASN A 68 8.91 -2.51 9.40
C ASN A 68 8.17 -1.70 10.48
N LYS A 69 7.14 -0.93 10.12
CA LYS A 69 6.33 -0.18 11.09
C LYS A 69 5.60 -1.12 12.04
N TRP A 70 4.95 -2.16 11.52
CA TRP A 70 4.18 -3.11 12.31
C TRP A 70 5.06 -4.00 13.19
N GLN A 71 6.25 -4.39 12.74
CA GLN A 71 7.24 -5.06 13.58
C GLN A 71 7.69 -4.18 14.74
N LYS A 72 7.99 -2.90 14.50
CA LYS A 72 8.37 -1.95 15.56
C LYS A 72 7.25 -1.73 16.58
N VAL A 73 5.99 -1.66 16.14
CA VAL A 73 4.83 -1.56 17.03
C VAL A 73 4.69 -2.84 17.87
N GLY A 74 4.81 -4.02 17.25
CA GLY A 74 4.78 -5.30 17.97
C GLY A 74 5.91 -5.43 19.01
N GLN A 75 7.13 -5.02 18.65
CA GLN A 75 8.27 -5.00 19.57
C GLN A 75 8.10 -4.00 20.72
N SER A 76 7.51 -2.84 20.45
CA SER A 76 7.25 -1.82 21.49
C SER A 76 6.16 -2.30 22.44
N ARG A 77 5.10 -2.93 21.91
CA ARG A 77 4.05 -3.56 22.70
C ARG A 77 4.60 -4.70 23.58
N ASN A 78 5.46 -5.55 23.04
CA ASN A 78 6.10 -6.62 23.82
C ASN A 78 7.00 -6.07 24.94
N ARG A 79 7.75 -4.99 24.69
CA ARG A 79 8.54 -4.31 25.73
C ARG A 79 7.68 -3.73 26.85
N LEU A 80 6.56 -3.09 26.50
CA LEU A 80 5.63 -2.56 27.51
C LEU A 80 4.99 -3.66 28.34
N LEU A 81 4.60 -4.78 27.72
CA LEU A 81 4.04 -5.93 28.43
C LEU A 81 5.07 -6.59 29.36
N GLN A 82 6.34 -6.70 28.94
CA GLN A 82 7.42 -7.22 29.80
C GLN A 82 7.72 -6.28 30.98
N ASN A 83 7.59 -4.97 30.79
CA ASN A 83 7.84 -3.98 31.84
C ASN A 83 6.64 -3.75 32.79
N GLN A 84 5.47 -4.34 32.53
CA GLN A 84 4.31 -4.29 33.42
C GLN A 84 4.18 -5.54 34.32
N VAL A 85 5.06 -6.53 34.16
CA VAL A 85 5.15 -7.69 35.05
C VAL A 85 6.23 -7.41 36.11
N TYR A 86 5.97 -6.45 37.00
CA TYR A 86 6.70 -6.23 38.24
C TYR A 86 5.78 -5.65 39.29
#